data_AF-N1QT11-F1
#
_entry.id   AF-N1QT11-F1
#
_cell.length_a   1.000
_cell.length_b   1.000
_cell.length_c   1.000
_cell.angle_alpha   90.00
_cell.angle_beta   90.00
_cell.angle_gamma   90.00
#
_symmetry.space_group_name_H-M   'P 1'
#
loop_
_entity.id
_entity.type
_entity.pdbx_description
1 polymer ?
#
loop_
_entity_poly.entity_id
_entity_poly.type
_entity_poly.pdbx_seq_one_letter_code
_entity_poly.pdbx_strand_id
1 'polypeptide(L)'
;MRQYKEAFEKHDKEGVAGFYDEHEAIRKRFAAEGFAAPEVVFWNVGGTSKAASPVVAAQAGVALVSGYSKNLVRLFLEADGVLTPSAIMADAISGPEYDALEVLD
;
A
#
# COMPACT_ATOMS: atom_id res chain seq x y z
N MET A 1 19.53 1.34 22.81
CA MET A 1 19.20 1.79 21.44
C MET A 1 19.68 0.82 20.34
N ARG A 2 20.96 0.39 20.31
CA ARG A 2 21.49 -0.52 19.26
C ARG A 2 20.81 -1.90 19.19
N GLN A 3 20.68 -2.56 20.33
CA GLN A 3 19.99 -3.85 20.50
C GLN A 3 18.49 -3.80 20.15
N TYR A 4 17.82 -2.64 20.34
CA TYR A 4 16.44 -2.46 19.88
C TYR A 4 16.34 -2.31 18.36
N LYS A 5 17.32 -1.66 17.72
CA LYS A 5 17.38 -1.48 16.27
C LYS A 5 17.63 -2.79 15.54
N GLU A 6 18.58 -3.59 16.04
CA GLU A 6 18.92 -4.91 15.50
C GLU A 6 17.76 -5.92 15.65
N ALA A 7 17.06 -5.89 16.80
CA ALA A 7 15.85 -6.70 17.00
C ALA A 7 14.70 -6.26 16.08
N PHE A 8 14.57 -4.95 15.80
CA PHE A 8 13.56 -4.40 14.89
C PHE A 8 13.83 -4.80 13.43
N GLU A 9 15.08 -4.68 12.96
CA GLU A 9 15.47 -5.05 11.60
C GLU A 9 15.40 -6.57 11.34
N LYS A 10 15.73 -7.40 12.34
CA LYS A 10 15.68 -8.85 12.19
C LYS A 10 14.25 -9.38 12.07
N HIS A 11 13.32 -8.81 12.83
CA HIS A 11 11.93 -9.28 12.87
C HIS A 11 11.11 -8.89 11.63
N ASP A 12 11.49 -7.80 10.96
CA ASP A 12 10.85 -7.33 9.72
C ASP A 12 11.29 -8.18 8.51
N LYS A 13 12.57 -8.57 8.44
CA LYS A 13 13.12 -9.39 7.34
C LYS A 13 12.41 -10.72 7.09
N GLU A 14 11.99 -11.41 8.15
CA GLU A 14 11.32 -12.72 8.03
C GLU A 14 9.89 -12.60 7.48
N GLY A 15 9.16 -11.54 7.88
CA GLY A 15 7.89 -11.19 7.25
C GLY A 15 8.08 -10.84 5.78
N VAL A 16 9.15 -10.11 5.46
CA VAL A 16 9.44 -9.61 4.09
C VAL A 16 9.69 -10.74 3.11
N ALA A 17 10.47 -11.72 3.52
CA ALA A 17 10.75 -12.88 2.68
C ALA A 17 9.47 -13.63 2.24
N GLY A 18 8.51 -13.82 3.15
CA GLY A 18 7.29 -14.56 2.84
C GLY A 18 6.39 -13.92 1.78
N PHE A 19 6.35 -12.59 1.69
CA PHE A 19 5.49 -11.89 0.73
C PHE A 19 6.15 -11.76 -0.66
N TYR A 20 7.48 -11.64 -0.72
CA TYR A 20 8.21 -11.75 -1.99
C TYR A 20 7.99 -13.11 -2.65
N ASP A 21 8.04 -14.18 -1.85
CA ASP A 21 7.78 -15.53 -2.33
C ASP A 21 6.33 -15.68 -2.84
N GLU A 22 5.35 -15.08 -2.15
CA GLU A 22 3.94 -15.14 -2.55
C GLU A 22 3.68 -14.40 -3.87
N HIS A 23 4.24 -13.19 -4.06
CA HIS A 23 4.10 -12.47 -5.32
C HIS A 23 4.70 -13.25 -6.49
N GLU A 24 5.90 -13.83 -6.32
CA GLU A 24 6.50 -14.69 -7.34
C GLU A 24 5.69 -15.96 -7.60
N ALA A 25 5.07 -16.55 -6.56
CA ALA A 25 4.16 -17.68 -6.72
C ALA A 25 2.92 -17.32 -7.55
N ILE A 26 2.31 -16.16 -7.30
CA ILE A 26 1.18 -15.63 -8.09
C ILE A 26 1.60 -15.48 -9.55
N ARG A 27 2.73 -14.80 -9.82
CA ARG A 27 3.25 -14.60 -11.18
C ARG A 27 3.44 -15.92 -11.93
N LYS A 28 4.05 -16.92 -11.27
CA LYS A 28 4.29 -18.25 -11.86
C LYS A 28 2.99 -18.98 -12.20
N ARG A 29 1.97 -18.90 -11.33
CA ARG A 29 0.67 -19.54 -11.57
C ARG A 29 -0.07 -18.91 -12.75
N PHE A 30 -0.08 -17.58 -12.86
CA PHE A 30 -0.68 -16.90 -14.01
C PHE A 30 0.06 -17.22 -15.31
N ALA A 31 1.39 -17.21 -15.28
CA ALA A 31 2.21 -17.54 -16.45
C ALA A 31 2.00 -18.99 -16.92
N ALA A 32 1.82 -19.94 -16.00
CA ALA A 32 1.56 -21.35 -16.32
C ALA A 32 0.26 -21.55 -17.12
N GLU A 33 -0.72 -20.66 -16.91
CA GLU A 33 -2.01 -20.66 -17.61
C GLU A 33 -2.01 -19.72 -18.84
N GLY A 34 -0.86 -19.11 -19.18
CA GLY A 34 -0.73 -18.21 -20.33
C GLY A 34 -1.24 -16.79 -20.10
N PHE A 35 -1.49 -16.39 -18.84
CA PHE A 35 -1.92 -15.05 -18.48
C PHE A 35 -0.75 -14.15 -18.05
N ALA A 36 -0.90 -12.84 -18.25
CA ALA A 36 -0.04 -11.85 -17.63
C ALA A 36 -0.23 -11.85 -16.11
N ALA A 37 0.82 -11.52 -15.36
CA ALA A 37 0.71 -11.36 -13.92
C ALA A 37 -0.23 -10.18 -13.57
N PRO A 38 -1.13 -10.34 -12.59
CA PRO A 38 -2.00 -9.26 -12.15
C PRO A 38 -1.22 -8.24 -11.33
N GLU A 39 -1.80 -7.05 -11.17
CA GLU A 39 -1.41 -6.14 -10.09
C GLU A 39 -1.95 -6.66 -8.75
N VAL A 40 -1.12 -6.62 -7.72
CA VAL A 40 -1.42 -7.23 -6.42
C VAL A 40 -1.41 -6.18 -5.32
N VAL A 41 -2.52 -6.10 -4.57
CA VAL A 41 -2.61 -5.28 -3.36
C VAL A 41 -2.42 -6.17 -2.14
N PHE A 42 -1.33 -5.98 -1.41
CA PHE A 42 -1.19 -6.58 -0.08
C PHE A 42 -1.77 -5.64 0.96
N TRP A 43 -2.85 -6.08 1.63
CA TRP A 43 -3.56 -5.25 2.60
C TRP A 43 -3.42 -5.77 4.03
N ASN A 44 -2.74 -4.98 4.86
CA ASN A 44 -2.73 -5.18 6.30
C ASN A 44 -3.96 -4.54 7.01
N VAL A 45 -5.00 -5.33 7.25
CA VAL A 45 -6.30 -4.88 7.79
C VAL A 45 -6.31 -4.78 9.33
N GLY A 46 -5.38 -5.45 10.03
CA GLY A 46 -5.34 -5.50 11.50
C GLY A 46 -4.04 -4.94 12.04
N GLY A 47 -4.08 -3.82 12.76
CA GLY A 47 -2.89 -3.10 13.26
C GLY A 47 -2.04 -3.84 14.30
N THR A 48 -2.27 -5.13 14.55
CA THR A 48 -1.58 -5.92 15.57
C THR A 48 -0.37 -6.69 15.05
N SER A 49 -0.18 -6.87 13.74
CA SER A 49 0.99 -7.56 13.22
C SER A 49 2.01 -6.57 12.66
N LYS A 50 3.04 -6.30 13.47
CA LYS A 50 4.32 -5.71 13.02
C LYS A 50 5.00 -6.49 11.88
N ALA A 51 4.50 -7.68 11.55
CA ALA A 51 4.99 -8.60 10.52
C ALA A 51 4.21 -8.53 9.19
N ALA A 52 3.23 -7.63 9.04
CA ALA A 52 2.28 -7.66 7.91
C ALA A 52 2.50 -6.58 6.85
N SER A 53 3.64 -5.89 6.83
CA SER A 53 3.94 -4.93 5.75
C SER A 53 5.27 -5.20 5.07
N PRO A 54 5.43 -6.26 4.27
CA PRO A 54 6.78 -6.62 3.92
C PRO A 54 6.83 -7.02 2.43
N VAL A 55 6.30 -6.14 1.58
CA VAL A 55 6.78 -5.96 0.21
C VAL A 55 7.31 -4.54 0.16
N VAL A 56 8.56 -4.36 -0.28
CA VAL A 56 9.08 -3.02 -0.51
C VAL A 56 8.14 -2.37 -1.53
N ALA A 57 7.52 -1.25 -1.17
CA ALA A 57 6.58 -0.48 -2.02
C ALA A 57 7.13 -0.14 -3.42
N ALA A 58 8.40 -0.44 -3.70
CA ALA A 58 9.07 -0.27 -4.97
C ALA A 58 8.95 -1.46 -5.95
N GLN A 59 8.30 -2.58 -5.58
CA GLN A 59 8.09 -3.67 -6.54
C GLN A 59 6.98 -3.30 -7.53
N ALA A 60 7.31 -3.27 -8.82
CA ALA A 60 6.35 -2.96 -9.88
C ALA A 60 5.18 -3.97 -9.89
N GLY A 61 3.96 -3.45 -10.10
CA GLY A 61 2.73 -4.24 -10.06
C GLY A 61 2.26 -4.61 -8.66
N VAL A 62 2.86 -4.03 -7.61
CA VAL A 62 2.44 -4.27 -6.21
C VAL A 62 2.12 -2.96 -5.52
N ALA A 63 1.00 -2.94 -4.79
CA ALA A 63 0.66 -1.89 -3.84
C ALA A 63 0.58 -2.45 -2.42
N LEU A 64 1.01 -1.66 -1.44
CA LEU A 64 0.89 -1.97 -0.02
C LEU A 64 -0.13 -1.02 0.61
N VAL A 65 -1.13 -1.59 1.25
CA VAL A 65 -2.20 -0.84 1.93
C VAL A 65 -2.26 -1.28 3.39
N SER A 66 -2.39 -0.32 4.30
CA SER A 66 -2.53 -0.60 5.73
C SER A 66 -3.70 0.18 6.33
N GLY A 67 -4.21 -0.33 7.45
CA GLY A 67 -5.29 0.30 8.19
C GLY A 67 -6.65 -0.28 7.84
N TYR A 68 -7.61 0.02 8.71
CA TYR A 68 -8.99 -0.43 8.57
C TYR A 68 -9.92 0.78 8.54
N SER A 69 -10.51 1.03 7.38
CA SER A 69 -11.57 2.00 7.20
C SER A 69 -12.50 1.52 6.08
N LYS A 70 -13.80 1.66 6.28
CA LYS A 70 -14.82 1.33 5.27
C LYS A 70 -14.62 2.13 3.97
N ASN A 71 -14.01 3.31 4.06
CA ASN A 71 -13.80 4.19 2.92
C ASN A 71 -12.48 3.94 2.19
N LEU A 72 -11.53 3.24 2.81
CA LEU A 72 -10.16 3.13 2.26
C LEU A 72 -10.13 2.31 0.96
N VAL A 73 -10.97 1.28 0.85
CA VAL A 73 -11.05 0.45 -0.38
C VAL A 73 -11.54 1.31 -1.53
N ARG A 74 -12.59 2.09 -1.26
CA ARG A 74 -13.21 2.97 -2.24
C ARG A 74 -12.23 4.02 -2.72
N LEU A 75 -11.59 4.74 -1.78
CA LEU A 75 -10.61 5.78 -2.10
C LEU A 75 -9.41 5.23 -2.87
N PHE A 76 -8.92 4.03 -2.51
CA PHE A 76 -7.82 3.38 -3.22
C PHE A 76 -8.17 3.08 -4.68
N LEU A 77 -9.38 2.58 -4.94
CA LEU A 77 -9.85 2.27 -6.29
C LEU A 77 -10.17 3.54 -7.10
N GLU A 78 -10.78 4.55 -6.47
CA GLU A 78 -11.08 5.85 -7.10
C GLU A 78 -9.80 6.60 -7.49
N ALA A 79 -8.74 6.47 -6.69
CA ALA A 79 -7.44 7.11 -6.93
C ALA A 79 -6.48 6.28 -7.82
N ASP A 80 -6.95 5.20 -8.45
CA ASP A 80 -6.14 4.29 -9.29
C ASP A 80 -4.85 3.82 -8.59
N GLY A 81 -4.97 3.49 -7.30
CA GLY A 81 -3.86 3.08 -6.44
C GLY A 81 -2.97 4.21 -5.92
N VAL A 82 -3.14 5.46 -6.38
CA VAL A 82 -2.36 6.63 -5.95
C VAL A 82 -3.00 7.29 -4.72
N LEU A 83 -2.95 6.58 -3.59
CA LEU A 83 -3.55 7.05 -2.34
C LEU A 83 -2.54 7.85 -1.50
N THR A 84 -2.41 9.16 -1.74
CA THR A 84 -1.63 10.07 -0.88
C THR A 84 -2.53 11.06 -0.16
N PRO A 85 -2.24 11.44 1.10
CA PRO A 85 -3.06 12.43 1.82
C PRO A 85 -3.22 13.74 1.06
N SER A 86 -2.17 14.20 0.37
CA SER A 86 -2.20 15.43 -0.43
C SER A 86 -3.06 15.28 -1.68
N ALA A 87 -2.96 14.17 -2.41
CA ALA A 87 -3.79 13.93 -3.59
C ALA A 87 -5.28 13.83 -3.23
N ILE A 88 -5.61 13.10 -2.16
CA ILE A 88 -6.98 13.00 -1.67
C ILE A 88 -7.51 14.34 -1.16
N MET A 89 -6.68 15.12 -0.48
CA MET A 89 -7.10 16.46 -0.06
C MET A 89 -7.33 17.38 -1.26
N ALA A 90 -6.43 17.36 -2.26
CA ALA A 90 -6.57 18.16 -3.47
C ALA A 90 -7.85 17.81 -4.26
N ASP A 91 -8.16 16.51 -4.38
CA ASP A 91 -9.41 16.04 -4.99
C ASP A 91 -10.64 16.49 -4.20
N ALA A 92 -10.62 16.34 -2.86
CA ALA A 92 -11.75 16.71 -1.99
C ALA A 92 -12.08 18.22 -2.02
N ILE A 93 -11.11 19.07 -2.34
CA ILE A 93 -11.30 20.54 -2.45
C ILE A 93 -11.33 21.04 -3.90
N SER A 94 -11.38 20.15 -4.90
CA SER A 94 -11.37 20.53 -6.32
C SER A 94 -12.71 21.07 -6.85
N GLY A 95 -13.75 21.06 -6.01
CA GLY A 95 -15.09 21.53 -6.37
C GLY A 95 -15.19 23.06 -6.46
N PRO A 96 -16.11 23.59 -7.29
CA PRO A 96 -16.28 25.03 -7.52
C PRO A 96 -16.64 25.82 -6.26
N GLU A 97 -17.17 25.15 -5.23
CA GLU A 97 -17.42 25.74 -3.92
C GLU A 97 -16.17 26.27 -3.22
N TYR A 98 -14.97 25.80 -3.61
CA TYR A 98 -13.69 26.20 -3.05
C TYR A 98 -12.92 27.20 -3.92
N ASP A 99 -13.40 27.53 -5.13
CA ASP A 99 -12.73 28.44 -6.07
C ASP A 99 -12.54 29.87 -5.51
N ALA A 100 -13.44 30.27 -4.60
CA ALA A 100 -13.45 31.61 -4.02
C ALA A 100 -12.59 31.74 -2.73
N LEU A 101 -11.89 30.68 -2.31
CA LEU A 101 -11.05 30.73 -1.12
C LEU A 101 -9.75 31.47 -1.39
N GLU A 102 -9.45 32.45 -0.55
CA GLU A 102 -8.19 33.21 -0.58
C GLU A 102 -7.31 32.84 0.62
N VAL A 103 -6.00 32.74 0.38
CA VAL A 103 -5.01 32.58 1.46
C VAL A 103 -4.74 33.95 2.06
N LEU A 104 -4.97 34.10 3.36
CA LEU A 104 -4.64 35.30 4.12
C LEU A 104 -3.36 35.06 4.92
N ASP A 105 -2.42 36.00 4.81
CA ASP A 105 -1.14 36.02 5.54
C ASP A 105 -1.25 36.72 6.91
#